data_AF-A0A0H3DI61-F1
#
_entry.id   AF-A0A0H3DI61-F1
#
_cell.length_a   1.000
_cell.length_b   1.000
_cell.length_c   1.000
_cell.angle_alpha   90.00
_cell.angle_beta   90.00
_cell.angle_gamma   90.00
#
_symmetry.space_group_name_H-M   'P 1'
#
loop_
_entity.id
_entity.type
_entity.pdbx_description
1 polymer ?
#
loop_
_entity_poly.entity_id
_entity_poly.type
_entity_poly.pdbx_seq_one_letter_code
_entity_poly.pdbx_strand_id
1 'polypeptide(L)'
;MLVVLTAMEVERAAVRARMTGVRRHVHQAGTVFDVGELAGRPAALGMVGAGNARAAAIAERAVAEFSPSAVVFTGVAGGLRDWLRLGDVVVARKVYAYHGGYSDDAGFRNRPEAWEPSHRLLELARALAREGNWSGAESVPEVHFEPIAAGEVVVDGRTSAVARYLWDNYNDAVAVEMESAGFALTGQLNDNVPALTVRGISDRADGAKDVADEADWQAIAAGNAADFVRALAAGIGGATGARQDERTELPAATYTNVARDNAHVGQQVGAVYGDFHVTQRSPRRHA
;
A
#
# COMPACT_ATOMS: atom_id res chain seq x y z
N MET A 1 -8.05 8.71 -1.59
CA MET A 1 -8.74 7.41 -1.71
C MET A 1 -7.74 6.31 -1.39
N LEU A 2 -8.15 5.20 -0.75
CA LEU A 2 -7.33 4.00 -0.55
C LEU A 2 -7.62 3.00 -1.69
N VAL A 3 -6.60 2.30 -2.18
CA VAL A 3 -6.81 1.12 -3.04
C VAL A 3 -6.40 -0.12 -2.27
N VAL A 4 -7.26 -1.13 -2.25
CA VAL A 4 -6.99 -2.45 -1.67
C VAL A 4 -7.01 -3.49 -2.78
N LEU A 5 -5.98 -4.31 -2.87
CA LEU A 5 -5.84 -5.36 -3.88
C LEU A 5 -5.76 -6.72 -3.21
N THR A 6 -6.44 -7.70 -3.79
CA THR A 6 -6.42 -9.11 -3.37
C THR A 6 -6.13 -10.02 -4.56
N ALA A 7 -5.75 -11.27 -4.33
CA ALA A 7 -5.50 -12.24 -5.38
C ALA A 7 -6.73 -13.13 -5.65
N MET A 8 -7.43 -13.55 -4.60
CA MET A 8 -8.48 -14.58 -4.64
C MET A 8 -9.85 -14.07 -4.16
N GLU A 9 -10.91 -14.81 -4.51
CA GLU A 9 -12.29 -14.44 -4.15
C GLU A 9 -12.52 -14.46 -2.63
N VAL A 10 -11.95 -15.44 -1.91
CA VAL A 10 -12.07 -15.51 -0.43
C VAL A 10 -11.49 -14.26 0.25
N GLU A 11 -10.37 -13.76 -0.27
CA GLU A 11 -9.71 -12.55 0.21
C GLU A 11 -10.52 -11.30 -0.15
N ARG A 12 -10.99 -11.23 -1.40
CA ARG A 12 -11.84 -10.14 -1.88
C ARG A 12 -13.12 -10.05 -1.07
N ALA A 13 -13.77 -11.19 -0.81
CA ALA A 13 -14.97 -11.29 0.00
C ALA A 13 -14.72 -10.82 1.43
N ALA A 14 -13.58 -11.19 2.04
CA ALA A 14 -13.20 -10.73 3.37
C ALA A 14 -13.06 -9.21 3.45
N VAL A 15 -12.40 -8.55 2.49
CA VAL A 15 -12.32 -7.08 2.46
C VAL A 15 -13.68 -6.45 2.19
N ARG A 16 -14.41 -6.98 1.20
CA ARG A 16 -15.72 -6.45 0.79
C ARG A 16 -16.74 -6.47 1.92
N ALA A 17 -16.74 -7.51 2.76
CA ALA A 17 -17.62 -7.61 3.92
C ALA A 17 -17.41 -6.47 4.95
N ARG A 18 -16.25 -5.81 4.90
CA ARG A 18 -15.88 -4.68 5.77
C ARG A 18 -16.11 -3.33 5.12
N MET A 19 -16.59 -3.29 3.88
CA MET A 19 -16.87 -2.07 3.15
C MET A 19 -18.35 -1.68 3.24
N THR A 20 -18.61 -0.38 3.21
CA THR A 20 -19.96 0.20 3.17
C THR A 20 -20.18 0.95 1.86
N GLY A 21 -21.46 1.12 1.45
CA GLY A 21 -21.80 1.88 0.25
C GLY A 21 -21.23 1.30 -1.06
N VAL A 22 -20.96 0.00 -1.09
CA VAL A 22 -20.26 -0.65 -2.20
C VAL A 22 -21.06 -0.58 -3.49
N ARG A 23 -20.45 -0.01 -4.52
CA ARG A 23 -20.93 -0.01 -5.90
C ARG A 23 -19.88 -0.58 -6.84
N ARG A 24 -20.34 -1.20 -7.92
CA ARG A 24 -19.45 -1.69 -8.97
C ARG A 24 -18.91 -0.53 -9.79
N HIS A 25 -17.60 -0.52 -10.02
CA HIS A 25 -16.91 0.35 -10.98
C HIS A 25 -16.25 -0.51 -12.05
N VAL A 26 -16.52 -0.21 -13.32
CA VAL A 26 -15.96 -0.97 -14.45
C VAL A 26 -15.01 -0.05 -15.20
N HIS A 27 -13.71 -0.36 -15.13
CA HIS A 27 -12.69 0.33 -15.90
C HIS A 27 -12.92 0.10 -17.40
N GLN A 28 -12.56 1.06 -18.25
CA GLN A 28 -12.72 1.00 -19.71
C GLN A 28 -12.12 -0.26 -20.37
N ALA A 29 -11.04 -0.81 -19.80
CA ALA A 29 -10.41 -2.06 -20.23
C ALA A 29 -11.00 -3.33 -19.59
N GLY A 30 -12.17 -3.23 -18.94
CA GLY A 30 -12.94 -4.37 -18.41
C GLY A 30 -12.62 -4.82 -16.98
N THR A 31 -11.59 -4.27 -16.32
CA THR A 31 -11.35 -4.58 -14.90
C THR A 31 -12.49 -4.05 -14.03
N VAL A 32 -12.99 -4.90 -13.13
CA VAL A 32 -14.05 -4.55 -12.19
C VAL A 32 -13.45 -4.27 -10.82
N PHE A 33 -13.83 -3.14 -10.24
CA PHE A 33 -13.52 -2.74 -8.88
C PHE A 33 -14.81 -2.59 -8.08
N ASP A 34 -14.76 -2.92 -6.80
CA ASP A 34 -15.79 -2.56 -5.82
C ASP A 34 -15.37 -1.24 -5.16
N VAL A 35 -16.15 -0.17 -5.34
CA VAL A 35 -15.87 1.16 -4.80
C VAL A 35 -16.87 1.51 -3.71
N GLY A 36 -16.39 1.95 -2.56
CA GLY A 36 -17.22 2.32 -1.42
C GLY A 36 -16.36 2.97 -0.34
N GLU A 37 -16.63 2.66 0.91
CA GLU A 37 -15.85 3.11 2.04
C GLU A 37 -15.32 1.95 2.86
N LEU A 38 -14.10 2.07 3.37
CA LEU A 38 -13.50 1.15 4.33
C LEU A 38 -13.12 1.96 5.58
N ALA A 39 -13.76 1.68 6.72
CA ALA A 39 -13.64 2.47 7.95
C ALA A 39 -13.86 3.99 7.73
N GLY A 40 -14.90 4.35 6.96
CA GLY A 40 -15.25 5.75 6.65
C GLY A 40 -14.32 6.45 5.65
N ARG A 41 -13.34 5.73 5.08
CA ARG A 41 -12.44 6.25 4.05
C ARG A 41 -12.85 5.76 2.67
N PRO A 42 -12.92 6.62 1.64
CA PRO A 42 -13.15 6.19 0.26
C PRO A 42 -12.11 5.16 -0.16
N ALA A 43 -12.58 3.99 -0.61
CA ALA A 43 -11.76 2.85 -0.96
C ALA A 43 -12.23 2.17 -2.27
N ALA A 44 -11.27 1.73 -3.07
CA ALA A 44 -11.48 0.87 -4.23
C ALA A 44 -10.83 -0.50 -3.97
N LEU A 45 -11.60 -1.57 -4.12
CA LEU A 45 -11.18 -2.96 -3.97
C LEU A 45 -11.08 -3.63 -5.34
N GLY A 46 -9.91 -4.17 -5.67
CA GLY A 46 -9.67 -4.91 -6.90
C GLY A 46 -9.13 -6.32 -6.63
N MET A 47 -9.51 -7.28 -7.47
CA MET A 47 -8.94 -8.63 -7.43
C MET A 47 -8.01 -8.81 -8.63
N VAL A 48 -6.73 -9.07 -8.36
CA VAL A 48 -5.68 -9.14 -9.37
C VAL A 48 -5.51 -10.55 -9.92
N GLY A 49 -5.88 -11.61 -9.20
CA GLY A 49 -5.53 -12.99 -9.56
C GLY A 49 -4.13 -13.39 -9.07
N ALA A 50 -3.72 -14.64 -9.31
CA ALA A 50 -2.42 -15.12 -8.87
C ALA A 50 -1.28 -14.64 -9.78
N GLY A 51 -0.10 -14.40 -9.18
CA GLY A 51 1.17 -14.13 -9.90
C GLY A 51 1.55 -12.65 -10.00
N ASN A 52 2.86 -12.36 -9.98
CA ASN A 52 3.38 -11.00 -9.85
C ASN A 52 3.12 -10.16 -11.10
N ALA A 53 3.23 -10.76 -12.30
CA ALA A 53 3.00 -10.03 -13.55
C ALA A 53 1.57 -9.46 -13.62
N ARG A 54 0.59 -10.25 -13.17
CA ARG A 54 -0.81 -9.86 -13.14
C ARG A 54 -1.09 -8.88 -12.01
N ALA A 55 -0.50 -9.10 -10.84
CA ALA A 55 -0.54 -8.17 -9.71
C ALA A 55 -0.04 -6.78 -10.11
N ALA A 56 1.12 -6.69 -10.76
CA ALA A 56 1.69 -5.43 -11.24
C ALA A 56 0.75 -4.73 -12.25
N ALA A 57 0.28 -5.46 -13.27
CA ALA A 57 -0.57 -4.87 -14.31
C ALA A 57 -1.90 -4.32 -13.78
N ILE A 58 -2.53 -5.01 -12.82
CA ILE A 58 -3.79 -4.56 -12.22
C ILE A 58 -3.56 -3.49 -11.16
N ALA A 59 -2.47 -3.56 -10.39
CA ALA A 59 -2.11 -2.52 -9.44
C ALA A 59 -1.82 -1.20 -10.16
N GLU A 60 -1.04 -1.23 -11.23
CA GLU A 60 -0.75 -0.06 -12.07
C GLU A 60 -2.05 0.58 -12.59
N ARG A 61 -2.95 -0.26 -13.11
CA ARG A 61 -4.27 0.19 -13.57
C ARG A 61 -5.09 0.84 -12.45
N ALA A 62 -5.06 0.28 -11.24
CA ALA A 62 -5.77 0.84 -10.10
C ALA A 62 -5.15 2.17 -9.65
N VAL A 63 -3.83 2.30 -9.67
CA VAL A 63 -3.13 3.56 -9.36
C VAL A 63 -3.50 4.64 -10.37
N ALA A 64 -3.41 4.34 -11.67
CA ALA A 64 -3.77 5.26 -12.74
C ALA A 64 -5.25 5.67 -12.69
N GLU A 65 -6.16 4.74 -12.42
CA GLU A 65 -7.60 5.00 -12.37
C GLU A 65 -8.02 5.84 -11.16
N PHE A 66 -7.44 5.58 -9.98
CA PHE A 66 -7.94 6.14 -8.72
C PHE A 66 -7.04 7.18 -8.06
N SER A 67 -5.80 7.36 -8.54
CA SER A 67 -4.80 8.25 -7.93
C SER A 67 -4.77 8.14 -6.39
N PRO A 68 -4.55 6.93 -5.83
CA PRO A 68 -4.76 6.67 -4.43
C PRO A 68 -3.71 7.35 -3.54
N SER A 69 -4.10 7.68 -2.32
CA SER A 69 -3.17 8.17 -1.28
C SER A 69 -2.32 7.06 -0.66
N ALA A 70 -2.74 5.81 -0.84
CA ALA A 70 -2.02 4.60 -0.46
C ALA A 70 -2.62 3.40 -1.20
N VAL A 71 -1.80 2.39 -1.45
CA VAL A 71 -2.20 1.08 -1.96
C VAL A 71 -1.86 0.02 -0.92
N VAL A 72 -2.75 -0.93 -0.70
CA VAL A 72 -2.53 -2.07 0.22
C VAL A 72 -2.83 -3.35 -0.52
N PHE A 73 -1.91 -4.30 -0.47
CA PHE A 73 -2.16 -5.65 -0.95
C PHE A 73 -2.46 -6.54 0.25
N THR A 74 -3.61 -7.22 0.21
CA THR A 74 -4.04 -8.11 1.30
C THR A 74 -4.53 -9.45 0.79
N GLY A 75 -4.36 -10.48 1.62
CA GLY A 75 -4.74 -11.84 1.26
C GLY A 75 -4.07 -12.86 2.16
N VAL A 76 -3.98 -14.11 1.70
CA VAL A 76 -3.37 -15.20 2.45
C VAL A 76 -1.93 -15.47 2.01
N ALA A 77 -1.16 -16.16 2.85
CA ALA A 77 0.18 -16.64 2.55
C ALA A 77 0.47 -17.95 3.29
N GLY A 78 1.40 -18.73 2.77
CA GLY A 78 1.93 -19.91 3.45
C GLY A 78 3.04 -19.52 4.43
N GLY A 79 3.00 -20.08 5.64
CA GLY A 79 4.02 -19.86 6.67
C GLY A 79 5.27 -20.68 6.43
N LEU A 80 6.45 -20.04 6.49
CA LEU A 80 7.76 -20.69 6.31
C LEU A 80 8.45 -21.04 7.64
N ARG A 81 7.84 -20.74 8.79
CA ARG A 81 8.44 -20.91 10.12
C ARG A 81 7.48 -21.61 11.07
N ASP A 82 7.99 -22.56 11.84
CA ASP A 82 7.18 -23.38 12.76
C ASP A 82 6.56 -22.56 13.91
N TRP A 83 7.13 -21.40 14.25
CA TRP A 83 6.59 -20.52 15.28
C TRP A 83 5.41 -19.67 14.79
N LEU A 84 5.21 -19.56 13.48
CA LEU A 84 4.14 -18.77 12.87
C LEU A 84 2.84 -19.58 12.87
N ARG A 85 1.77 -19.03 13.44
CA ARG A 85 0.50 -19.77 13.63
C ARG A 85 -0.47 -19.49 12.49
N LEU A 86 -1.36 -20.45 12.23
CA LEU A 86 -2.47 -20.23 11.31
C LEU A 86 -3.37 -19.12 11.86
N GLY A 87 -3.78 -18.22 10.98
CA GLY A 87 -4.55 -17.03 11.32
C GLY A 87 -3.71 -15.83 11.79
N ASP A 88 -2.41 -15.99 12.09
CA ASP A 88 -1.54 -14.85 12.37
C ASP A 88 -1.48 -13.90 11.16
N VAL A 89 -1.20 -12.62 11.43
CA VAL A 89 -1.05 -11.59 10.41
C VAL A 89 0.43 -11.26 10.25
N VAL A 90 0.92 -11.28 9.01
CA VAL A 90 2.26 -10.81 8.64
C VAL A 90 2.15 -9.52 7.84
N VAL A 91 2.68 -8.43 8.40
CA VAL A 91 2.85 -7.16 7.70
C VAL A 91 4.25 -7.14 7.12
N ALA A 92 4.37 -7.10 5.79
CA ALA A 92 5.65 -7.22 5.13
C ALA A 92 6.53 -5.99 5.40
N ARG A 93 7.58 -6.14 6.23
CA ARG A 93 8.62 -5.09 6.37
C ARG A 93 9.61 -5.10 5.20
N LYS A 94 9.60 -6.18 4.41
CA LYS A 94 10.38 -6.37 3.18
C LYS A 94 9.69 -7.42 2.31
N VAL A 95 9.73 -7.25 1.00
CA VAL A 95 9.27 -8.23 0.02
C VAL A 95 10.44 -8.62 -0.87
N TYR A 96 10.75 -9.92 -0.98
CA TYR A 96 11.77 -10.45 -1.89
C TYR A 96 11.14 -11.00 -3.16
N ALA A 97 11.58 -10.57 -4.35
CA ALA A 97 11.33 -11.29 -5.61
C ALA A 97 12.30 -12.47 -5.74
N TYR A 98 12.00 -13.59 -5.09
CA TYR A 98 13.00 -14.64 -4.83
C TYR A 98 13.49 -15.41 -6.08
N HIS A 99 12.80 -15.23 -7.21
CA HIS A 99 13.20 -15.82 -8.50
C HIS A 99 14.31 -15.06 -9.23
N GLY A 100 14.67 -13.85 -8.78
CA GLY A 100 15.71 -13.04 -9.44
C GLY A 100 17.11 -13.63 -9.28
N GLY A 101 17.83 -13.83 -10.39
CA GLY A 101 19.20 -14.30 -10.34
C GLY A 101 19.87 -14.47 -11.70
N TYR A 102 21.08 -15.00 -11.66
CA TYR A 102 21.94 -15.26 -12.80
C TYR A 102 22.28 -16.75 -12.84
N SER A 103 22.14 -17.40 -13.99
CA SER A 103 22.43 -18.82 -14.16
C SER A 103 23.51 -19.03 -15.20
N ASP A 104 24.55 -19.76 -14.83
CA ASP A 104 25.59 -20.28 -15.73
C ASP A 104 25.94 -21.74 -15.40
N ASP A 105 26.98 -22.28 -16.02
CA ASP A 105 27.43 -23.66 -15.83
C ASP A 105 27.90 -23.95 -14.38
N ALA A 106 28.19 -22.91 -13.58
CA ALA A 106 28.54 -23.07 -12.17
C ALA A 106 27.31 -23.07 -11.23
N GLY A 107 26.12 -22.79 -11.77
CA GLY A 107 24.85 -22.83 -11.06
C GLY A 107 24.14 -21.48 -10.99
N PHE A 108 23.08 -21.45 -10.17
CA PHE A 108 22.25 -20.25 -9.98
C PHE A 108 22.83 -19.37 -8.87
N ARG A 109 22.98 -18.06 -9.16
CA ARG A 109 23.40 -17.03 -8.21
C ARG A 109 22.27 -16.02 -8.00
N ASN A 110 21.82 -15.91 -6.76
CA ASN A 110 20.70 -15.04 -6.41
C ASN A 110 21.05 -13.57 -6.63
N ARG A 111 20.16 -12.86 -7.32
CA ARG A 111 20.19 -11.40 -7.51
C ARG A 111 18.75 -10.88 -7.44
N PRO A 112 18.07 -11.09 -6.31
CA PRO A 112 16.67 -10.70 -6.16
C PRO A 112 16.56 -9.19 -6.10
N GLU A 113 15.45 -8.68 -6.62
CA GLU A 113 14.95 -7.37 -6.19
C GLU A 113 14.26 -7.53 -4.83
N ALA A 114 14.32 -6.45 -4.04
CA ALA A 114 13.65 -6.38 -2.76
C ALA A 114 13.09 -4.98 -2.52
N TRP A 115 11.91 -4.92 -1.93
CA TRP A 115 11.23 -3.67 -1.65
C TRP A 115 10.88 -3.57 -0.16
N GLU A 116 11.08 -2.38 0.40
CA GLU A 116 10.59 -2.01 1.73
C GLU A 116 9.31 -1.19 1.56
N PRO A 117 8.32 -1.34 2.46
CA PRO A 117 7.07 -0.60 2.36
C PRO A 117 7.28 0.88 2.69
N SER A 118 6.24 1.69 2.47
CA SER A 118 6.25 3.08 2.94
C SER A 118 6.47 3.14 4.46
N HIS A 119 7.50 3.86 4.90
CA HIS A 119 7.81 4.04 6.32
C HIS A 119 6.59 4.51 7.13
N ARG A 120 5.80 5.45 6.58
CA ARG A 120 4.60 5.96 7.25
C ARG A 120 3.53 4.88 7.45
N LEU A 121 3.32 4.02 6.46
CA LEU A 121 2.34 2.93 6.57
C LEU A 121 2.83 1.85 7.54
N LEU A 122 4.13 1.53 7.51
CA LEU A 122 4.73 0.56 8.41
C LEU A 122 4.65 1.02 9.88
N GLU A 123 4.99 2.27 10.18
CA GLU A 123 4.90 2.81 11.55
C GLU A 123 3.45 2.88 12.05
N LEU A 124 2.52 3.25 11.18
CA LEU A 124 1.09 3.22 11.50
C LEU A 124 0.64 1.79 11.83
N ALA A 125 1.03 0.81 11.03
CA ALA A 125 0.72 -0.60 11.28
C ALA A 125 1.33 -1.09 12.62
N ARG A 126 2.57 -0.68 12.93
CA ARG A 126 3.22 -0.99 14.22
C ARG A 126 2.52 -0.35 15.41
N ALA A 127 2.02 0.87 15.27
CA ALA A 127 1.24 1.53 16.31
C ALA A 127 -0.08 0.78 16.56
N LEU A 128 -0.80 0.47 15.47
CA LEU A 128 -2.06 -0.27 15.51
C LEU A 128 -1.91 -1.66 16.17
N ALA A 129 -0.85 -2.40 15.81
CA ALA A 129 -0.58 -3.71 16.41
C ALA A 129 -0.31 -3.61 17.93
N ARG A 130 0.38 -2.54 18.39
CA ARG A 130 0.64 -2.29 19.82
C ARG A 130 -0.62 -1.93 20.59
N GLU A 131 -1.54 -1.21 19.96
CA GLU A 131 -2.82 -0.83 20.58
C GLU A 131 -3.78 -2.02 20.72
N GLY A 132 -3.65 -3.03 19.84
CA GLY A 132 -4.39 -4.29 19.93
C GLY A 132 -5.88 -4.20 19.59
N ASN A 133 -6.38 -3.02 19.20
CA ASN A 133 -7.80 -2.74 18.93
C ASN A 133 -8.22 -2.97 17.46
N TRP A 134 -7.41 -3.72 16.70
CA TRP A 134 -7.61 -3.92 15.26
C TRP A 134 -8.53 -5.11 14.94
N SER A 135 -8.65 -6.08 15.85
CA SER A 135 -9.48 -7.28 15.68
C SER A 135 -10.67 -7.27 16.64
N GLY A 136 -11.81 -7.81 16.17
CA GLY A 136 -12.98 -8.10 17.00
C GLY A 136 -13.06 -9.56 17.45
N ALA A 137 -12.05 -10.37 17.16
CA ALA A 137 -12.02 -11.79 17.54
C ALA A 137 -11.82 -11.97 19.04
N GLU A 138 -12.36 -13.06 19.60
CA GLU A 138 -12.21 -13.43 21.01
C GLU A 138 -10.73 -13.65 21.39
N SER A 139 -9.96 -14.26 20.49
CA SER A 139 -8.50 -14.31 20.55
C SER A 139 -7.92 -13.50 19.39
N VAL A 140 -7.30 -12.38 19.71
CA VAL A 140 -6.61 -11.54 18.72
C VAL A 140 -5.38 -12.29 18.20
N PRO A 141 -5.25 -12.51 16.87
CA PRO A 141 -4.06 -13.14 16.28
C PRO A 141 -2.80 -12.32 16.55
N GLU A 142 -1.62 -12.94 16.49
CA GLU A 142 -0.37 -12.17 16.56
C GLU A 142 -0.11 -11.44 15.24
N VAL A 143 0.53 -10.26 15.34
CA VAL A 143 0.93 -9.46 14.18
C VAL A 143 2.45 -9.42 14.11
N HIS A 144 2.99 -9.98 13.04
CA HIS A 144 4.42 -10.10 12.79
C HIS A 144 4.86 -9.10 11.72
N PHE A 145 5.97 -8.41 11.95
CA PHE A 145 6.53 -7.43 11.01
C PHE A 145 7.80 -7.99 10.40
N GLU A 146 7.64 -8.87 9.41
CA GLU A 146 8.74 -9.69 8.89
C GLU A 146 8.76 -9.75 7.35
N PRO A 147 9.88 -10.19 6.74
CA PRO A 147 9.99 -10.32 5.29
C PRO A 147 9.06 -11.41 4.72
N ILE A 148 8.57 -11.16 3.51
CA ILE A 148 7.79 -12.09 2.71
C ILE A 148 8.54 -12.41 1.42
N ALA A 149 8.57 -13.67 1.03
CA ALA A 149 9.09 -14.11 -0.27
C ALA A 149 7.93 -14.19 -1.29
N ALA A 150 8.07 -13.47 -2.40
CA ALA A 150 7.09 -13.40 -3.47
C ALA A 150 7.64 -14.03 -4.76
N GLY A 151 6.87 -14.94 -5.37
CA GLY A 151 7.28 -15.62 -6.60
C GLY A 151 6.11 -16.11 -7.45
N GLU A 152 6.32 -17.16 -8.21
CA GLU A 152 5.34 -17.68 -9.19
C GLU A 152 4.99 -19.17 -8.94
N VAL A 153 5.39 -19.70 -7.78
CA VAL A 153 5.22 -21.11 -7.44
C VAL A 153 4.50 -21.22 -6.11
N VAL A 154 3.45 -22.05 -6.07
CA VAL A 154 2.84 -22.48 -4.81
C VAL A 154 3.81 -23.43 -4.11
N VAL A 155 4.32 -23.03 -2.94
CA VAL A 155 5.20 -23.86 -2.13
C VAL A 155 4.35 -24.75 -1.24
N ASP A 156 4.32 -26.05 -1.56
CA ASP A 156 3.49 -27.04 -0.87
C ASP A 156 4.36 -28.23 -0.41
N GLY A 157 5.40 -27.96 0.37
CA GLY A 157 6.33 -28.98 0.84
C GLY A 157 7.61 -28.44 1.48
N ARG A 158 7.85 -28.79 2.75
CA ARG A 158 9.04 -28.38 3.55
C ARG A 158 10.38 -28.70 2.89
N THR A 159 10.43 -29.79 2.14
CA THR A 159 11.65 -30.30 1.52
C THR A 159 11.65 -30.20 0.00
N SER A 160 10.71 -29.44 -0.57
CA SER A 160 10.72 -29.13 -2.00
C SER A 160 11.98 -28.35 -2.37
N ALA A 161 12.36 -28.36 -3.66
CA ALA A 161 13.51 -27.59 -4.12
C ALA A 161 13.35 -26.09 -3.82
N VAL A 162 12.14 -25.55 -4.00
CA VAL A 162 11.82 -24.16 -3.69
C VAL A 162 11.86 -23.89 -2.18
N ALA A 163 11.31 -24.77 -1.34
CA ALA A 163 11.36 -24.58 0.11
C ALA A 163 12.80 -24.59 0.66
N ARG A 164 13.65 -25.52 0.19
CA ARG A 164 15.08 -25.53 0.54
C ARG A 164 15.78 -24.26 0.04
N TYR A 165 15.51 -23.84 -1.19
CA TYR A 165 16.07 -22.63 -1.75
C TYR A 165 15.67 -21.37 -0.94
N LEU A 166 14.40 -21.25 -0.54
CA LEU A 166 13.93 -20.17 0.34
C LEU A 166 14.62 -20.23 1.71
N TRP A 167 14.74 -21.44 2.28
CA TRP A 167 15.41 -21.64 3.56
C TRP A 167 16.89 -21.24 3.53
N ASP A 168 17.62 -21.60 2.48
CA ASP A 168 19.06 -21.40 2.40
C ASP A 168 19.43 -19.95 2.02
N ASN A 169 18.56 -19.25 1.27
CA ASN A 169 18.90 -17.97 0.66
C ASN A 169 18.06 -16.78 1.14
N TYR A 170 16.90 -17.04 1.75
CA TYR A 170 15.95 -16.05 2.26
C TYR A 170 15.49 -16.45 3.67
N ASN A 171 16.45 -16.80 4.53
CA ASN A 171 16.22 -17.37 5.84
C ASN A 171 15.61 -16.40 6.87
N ASP A 172 15.44 -15.13 6.51
CA ASP A 172 14.66 -14.13 7.24
C ASP A 172 13.19 -14.05 6.79
N ALA A 173 12.82 -14.58 5.62
CA ALA A 173 11.44 -14.58 5.15
C ALA A 173 10.58 -15.58 5.94
N VAL A 174 9.45 -15.09 6.48
CA VAL A 174 8.58 -15.89 7.34
C VAL A 174 7.34 -16.40 6.62
N ALA A 175 7.01 -15.81 5.47
CA ALA A 175 5.86 -16.20 4.66
C ALA A 175 6.21 -16.21 3.16
N VAL A 176 5.46 -16.99 2.38
CA VAL A 176 5.58 -17.09 0.93
C VAL A 176 4.22 -16.90 0.25
N GLU A 177 4.21 -16.16 -0.85
CA GLU A 177 3.03 -15.88 -1.68
C GLU A 177 3.45 -15.53 -3.12
N MET A 178 2.51 -15.08 -3.95
CA MET A 178 2.72 -14.99 -5.41
C MET A 178 2.52 -13.61 -6.03
N GLU A 179 2.25 -12.54 -5.26
CA GLU A 179 1.81 -11.26 -5.83
C GLU A 179 2.58 -10.03 -5.33
N SER A 180 3.20 -10.10 -4.16
CA SER A 180 3.68 -8.91 -3.46
C SER A 180 4.87 -8.26 -4.15
N ALA A 181 5.68 -8.99 -4.91
CA ALA A 181 6.78 -8.37 -5.66
C ALA A 181 6.25 -7.50 -6.81
N GLY A 182 5.28 -8.01 -7.58
CA GLY A 182 4.66 -7.22 -8.66
C GLY A 182 3.88 -6.02 -8.13
N PHE A 183 3.19 -6.19 -7.00
CA PHE A 183 2.54 -5.09 -6.29
C PHE A 183 3.53 -4.04 -5.78
N ALA A 184 4.62 -4.45 -5.13
CA ALA A 184 5.62 -3.54 -4.58
C ALA A 184 6.32 -2.73 -5.68
N LEU A 185 6.62 -3.37 -6.81
CA LEU A 185 7.15 -2.70 -8.00
C LEU A 185 6.22 -1.58 -8.48
N THR A 186 4.90 -1.80 -8.46
CA THR A 186 3.93 -0.76 -8.85
C THR A 186 4.02 0.47 -7.95
N GLY A 187 4.09 0.26 -6.63
CA GLY A 187 4.25 1.37 -5.69
C GLY A 187 5.51 2.19 -5.97
N GLN A 188 6.64 1.50 -6.23
CA GLN A 188 7.92 2.15 -6.55
C GLN A 188 7.87 2.95 -7.85
N LEU A 189 7.30 2.38 -8.94
CA LEU A 189 7.27 3.02 -10.26
C LEU A 189 6.33 4.21 -10.34
N ASN A 190 5.33 4.30 -9.47
CA ASN A 190 4.37 5.40 -9.42
C ASN A 190 4.81 6.48 -8.42
N ASP A 191 5.99 7.06 -8.61
CA ASP A 191 6.55 8.12 -7.73
C ASP A 191 6.50 7.77 -6.22
N ASN A 192 6.71 6.48 -5.91
CA ASN A 192 6.63 5.94 -4.55
C ASN A 192 5.26 6.17 -3.86
N VAL A 193 4.14 5.96 -4.58
CA VAL A 193 2.81 5.86 -3.96
C VAL A 193 2.91 4.92 -2.74
N PRO A 194 2.47 5.35 -1.54
CA PRO A 194 2.62 4.56 -0.33
C PRO A 194 2.01 3.16 -0.46
N ALA A 195 2.84 2.13 -0.37
CA ALA A 195 2.44 0.73 -0.52
C ALA A 195 2.74 -0.10 0.74
N LEU A 196 1.86 -1.06 1.07
CA LEU A 196 2.05 -2.02 2.14
C LEU A 196 1.40 -3.37 1.80
N THR A 197 2.09 -4.48 2.08
CA THR A 197 1.53 -5.84 2.01
C THR A 197 1.14 -6.32 3.40
N VAL A 198 -0.05 -6.90 3.53
CA VAL A 198 -0.58 -7.52 4.76
C VAL A 198 -1.11 -8.92 4.42
N ARG A 199 -0.59 -9.97 5.06
CA ARG A 199 -0.99 -11.35 4.80
C ARG A 199 -1.53 -12.03 6.04
N GLY A 200 -2.57 -12.84 5.89
CA GLY A 200 -2.97 -13.82 6.91
C GLY A 200 -2.36 -15.18 6.60
N ILE A 201 -1.94 -15.92 7.62
CA ILE A 201 -1.31 -17.23 7.40
C ILE A 201 -2.38 -18.32 7.29
N SER A 202 -2.55 -18.89 6.09
CA SER A 202 -3.58 -19.91 5.80
C SER A 202 -3.11 -21.35 5.99
N ASP A 203 -1.80 -21.58 5.79
CA ASP A 203 -1.19 -22.90 5.80
C ASP A 203 0.31 -22.80 6.17
N ARG A 204 0.98 -23.94 6.26
CA ARG A 204 2.39 -24.04 6.66
C ARG A 204 3.36 -24.30 5.49
N ALA A 205 2.88 -24.17 4.25
CA ALA A 205 3.64 -24.44 3.03
C ALA A 205 4.40 -25.80 3.05
N ASP A 206 3.88 -26.78 3.78
CA ASP A 206 4.61 -28.00 4.15
C ASP A 206 4.11 -29.28 3.51
N GLY A 207 3.06 -29.21 2.70
CA GLY A 207 2.44 -30.36 2.06
C GLY A 207 1.55 -31.18 2.99
N ALA A 208 1.44 -30.82 4.28
CA ALA A 208 0.51 -31.44 5.21
C ALA A 208 -0.84 -30.72 5.10
N LYS A 209 -1.81 -31.37 4.47
CA LYS A 209 -3.17 -30.85 4.31
C LYS A 209 -4.15 -31.77 5.00
N ASP A 210 -4.67 -31.33 6.15
CA ASP A 210 -5.96 -31.84 6.62
C ASP A 210 -7.02 -31.20 5.72
N VAL A 211 -7.45 -31.94 4.70
CA VAL A 211 -8.34 -31.47 3.61
C VAL A 211 -9.67 -30.89 4.13
N ALA A 212 -10.04 -31.19 5.39
CA ALA A 212 -11.22 -30.65 6.04
C ALA A 212 -11.06 -29.19 6.53
N ASP A 213 -9.83 -28.73 6.79
CA ASP A 213 -9.57 -27.46 7.49
C ASP A 213 -9.07 -26.33 6.56
N GLU A 214 -8.70 -26.63 5.31
CA GLU A 214 -8.04 -25.66 4.40
C GLU A 214 -8.95 -24.48 4.04
N ALA A 215 -10.22 -24.74 3.69
CA ALA A 215 -11.17 -23.68 3.37
C ALA A 215 -11.49 -22.80 4.58
N ASP A 216 -11.49 -23.40 5.78
CA ASP A 216 -11.74 -22.71 7.04
C ASP A 216 -10.57 -21.78 7.37
N TRP A 217 -9.33 -22.26 7.26
CA TRP A 217 -8.15 -21.43 7.54
C TRP A 217 -7.90 -20.34 6.50
N GLN A 218 -8.16 -20.59 5.21
CA GLN A 218 -8.07 -19.53 4.20
C GLN A 218 -9.05 -18.39 4.51
N ALA A 219 -10.30 -18.71 4.87
CA ALA A 219 -11.30 -17.71 5.24
C ALA A 219 -10.94 -16.97 6.53
N ILE A 220 -10.47 -17.68 7.56
CA ILE A 220 -10.01 -17.09 8.83
C ILE A 220 -8.82 -16.16 8.59
N ALA A 221 -7.78 -16.63 7.90
CA ALA A 221 -6.58 -15.85 7.59
C ALA A 221 -6.91 -14.61 6.76
N ALA A 222 -7.71 -14.76 5.71
CA ALA A 222 -8.19 -13.64 4.90
C ALA A 222 -9.00 -12.64 5.73
N GLY A 223 -9.86 -13.12 6.64
CA GLY A 223 -10.64 -12.32 7.57
C GLY A 223 -9.74 -11.49 8.50
N ASN A 224 -8.76 -12.11 9.14
CA ASN A 224 -7.83 -11.46 10.05
C ASN A 224 -7.00 -10.39 9.33
N ALA A 225 -6.47 -10.70 8.15
CA ALA A 225 -5.75 -9.73 7.33
C ALA A 225 -6.66 -8.54 6.93
N ALA A 226 -7.91 -8.82 6.53
CA ALA A 226 -8.87 -7.79 6.16
C ALA A 226 -9.29 -6.91 7.36
N ASP A 227 -9.39 -7.47 8.57
CA ASP A 227 -9.62 -6.68 9.79
C ASP A 227 -8.46 -5.74 10.09
N PHE A 228 -7.24 -6.24 9.99
CA PHE A 228 -6.05 -5.41 10.15
C PHE A 228 -6.01 -4.28 9.12
N VAL A 229 -6.32 -4.56 7.84
CA VAL A 229 -6.38 -3.55 6.79
C VAL A 229 -7.51 -2.55 7.00
N ARG A 230 -8.69 -2.97 7.47
CA ARG A 230 -9.80 -2.09 7.84
C ARG A 230 -9.36 -1.11 8.93
N ALA A 231 -8.70 -1.61 9.97
CA ALA A 231 -8.21 -0.77 11.06
C ALA A 231 -7.07 0.15 10.61
N LEU A 232 -6.17 -0.32 9.74
CA LEU A 232 -5.13 0.50 9.10
C LEU A 232 -5.74 1.66 8.28
N ALA A 233 -6.81 1.38 7.52
CA ALA A 233 -7.49 2.37 6.68
C ALA A 233 -8.05 3.56 7.50
N ALA A 234 -8.48 3.31 8.73
CA ALA A 234 -8.94 4.34 9.65
C ALA A 234 -7.80 5.31 10.05
N GLY A 235 -6.57 4.79 10.19
CA GLY A 235 -5.40 5.56 10.59
C GLY A 235 -4.67 6.30 9.46
N ILE A 236 -4.80 5.84 8.21
CA ILE A 236 -4.19 6.49 7.03
C ILE A 236 -4.77 7.91 6.94
N GLY A 237 -3.96 8.95 7.09
CA GLY A 237 -4.42 10.35 7.07
C GLY A 237 -4.81 10.96 8.43
N GLY A 238 -4.82 10.20 9.53
CA GLY A 238 -4.97 10.74 10.89
C GLY A 238 -3.66 11.33 11.46
N ALA A 239 -2.51 10.82 11.01
CA ALA A 239 -1.18 11.33 11.36
C ALA A 239 -0.69 12.46 10.43
N THR A 240 -1.60 13.03 9.66
CA THR A 240 -1.52 14.44 9.29
C THR A 240 -2.52 15.09 10.25
N GLY A 241 -2.12 15.68 11.38
CA GLY A 241 -1.03 16.64 11.35
C GLY A 241 -1.09 17.36 10.01
N ALA A 242 -2.30 17.78 9.62
CA ALA A 242 -2.40 18.78 8.60
C ALA A 242 -1.39 19.81 9.14
N ARG A 243 -0.31 20.04 8.41
CA ARG A 243 -0.23 21.40 7.93
C ARG A 243 -1.60 21.58 7.30
N GLN A 244 -2.53 22.07 8.12
CA GLN A 244 -3.25 23.23 7.72
C GLN A 244 -2.10 24.02 7.10
N ASP A 245 -2.09 24.06 5.77
CA ASP A 245 -2.05 25.38 5.22
C ASP A 245 -3.14 26.15 6.01
N GLU A 246 -2.80 26.58 7.23
CA GLU A 246 -2.72 27.99 7.48
C GLU A 246 -1.99 28.53 6.25
N ARG A 247 -2.72 28.68 5.15
CA ARG A 247 -3.05 30.01 4.69
C ARG A 247 -3.43 30.77 5.95
N THR A 248 -2.43 31.14 6.75
CA THR A 248 -2.43 32.42 7.41
C THR A 248 -2.90 33.30 6.28
N GLU A 249 -4.13 33.80 6.37
CA GLU A 249 -4.54 34.88 5.50
C GLU A 249 -3.43 35.91 5.68
N LEU A 250 -2.48 35.91 4.75
CA LEU A 250 -1.41 36.88 4.76
C LEU A 250 -2.19 38.20 4.65
N PRO A 251 -2.08 39.09 5.63
CA PRO A 251 -2.87 40.30 5.64
C PRO A 251 -2.68 40.97 4.28
N ALA A 252 -3.80 41.38 3.66
CA ALA A 252 -3.79 41.95 2.32
C ALA A 252 -2.74 43.05 2.23
N ALA A 253 -1.62 42.77 1.56
CA ALA A 253 -0.50 43.67 1.50
C ALA A 253 -0.70 44.63 0.31
N THR A 254 -0.94 45.90 0.62
CA THR A 254 -0.99 46.95 -0.39
C THR A 254 0.38 47.62 -0.48
N TYR A 255 1.12 47.38 -1.55
CA TYR A 255 2.38 48.06 -1.83
C TYR A 255 2.12 49.29 -2.70
N THR A 256 2.41 50.49 -2.18
CA THR A 256 2.33 51.74 -2.95
C THR A 256 3.72 52.32 -3.15
N ASN A 257 4.22 52.32 -4.38
CA ASN A 257 5.42 53.06 -4.74
C ASN A 257 5.05 54.47 -5.18
N VAL A 258 5.58 55.48 -4.49
CA VAL A 258 5.41 56.89 -4.89
C VAL A 258 6.74 57.40 -5.45
N ALA A 259 6.86 57.36 -6.78
CA ALA A 259 7.95 58.02 -7.50
C ALA A 259 7.55 59.45 -7.84
N ARG A 260 8.42 60.43 -7.56
CA ARG A 260 8.22 61.86 -7.88
C ARG A 260 9.34 62.35 -8.79
N ASP A 261 9.06 63.40 -9.56
CA ASP A 261 10.01 64.05 -10.47
C ASP A 261 10.60 63.08 -11.52
N ASN A 262 11.93 62.93 -11.58
CA ASN A 262 12.64 62.06 -12.53
C ASN A 262 12.99 60.67 -11.93
N ALA A 263 12.26 60.21 -10.91
CA ALA A 263 12.54 58.93 -10.28
C ALA A 263 12.04 57.74 -11.13
N HIS A 264 12.90 56.73 -11.29
CA HIS A 264 12.59 55.47 -11.97
C HIS A 264 12.58 54.31 -10.96
N VAL A 265 11.49 53.53 -10.94
CA VAL A 265 11.42 52.27 -10.18
C VAL A 265 11.84 51.14 -11.11
N GLY A 266 13.06 50.61 -10.91
CA GLY A 266 13.63 49.58 -11.79
C GLY A 266 13.13 48.16 -11.47
N GLN A 267 13.14 47.75 -10.21
CA GLN A 267 12.66 46.44 -9.78
C GLN A 267 12.04 46.55 -8.39
N GLN A 268 10.91 45.89 -8.20
CA GLN A 268 10.32 45.66 -6.89
C GLN A 268 10.38 44.15 -6.61
N VAL A 269 11.02 43.75 -5.52
CA VAL A 269 11.19 42.33 -5.14
C VAL A 269 10.27 42.03 -3.97
N GLY A 270 9.34 41.09 -4.16
CA GLY A 270 8.44 40.58 -3.15
C GLY A 270 7.67 39.36 -3.66
N ALA A 271 7.24 38.48 -2.76
CA ALA A 271 6.37 37.35 -3.11
C ALA A 271 4.90 37.78 -3.00
N VAL A 272 4.15 37.64 -4.09
CA VAL A 272 2.69 37.84 -4.12
C VAL A 272 2.04 36.47 -4.25
N TYR A 273 1.17 36.14 -3.29
CA TYR A 273 0.37 34.92 -3.31
C TYR A 273 -1.08 35.32 -3.60
N GLY A 274 -1.60 34.97 -4.78
CA GLY A 274 -2.96 35.32 -5.23
C GLY A 274 -3.00 36.28 -6.42
N ASP A 275 -4.18 36.83 -6.70
CA ASP A 275 -4.41 37.74 -7.83
C ASP A 275 -3.70 39.09 -7.61
N PHE A 276 -3.04 39.61 -8.64
CA PHE A 276 -2.33 40.89 -8.58
C PHE A 276 -2.89 41.91 -9.58
N HIS A 277 -3.11 43.14 -9.13
CA HIS A 277 -3.54 44.26 -9.98
C HIS A 277 -2.55 45.42 -9.87
N VAL A 278 -1.99 45.84 -11.01
CA VAL A 278 -1.11 47.02 -11.10
C VAL A 278 -1.92 48.20 -11.61
N THR A 279 -1.94 49.31 -10.86
CA THR A 279 -2.57 50.56 -11.28
C THR A 279 -1.54 51.68 -11.36
N GLN A 280 -1.34 52.23 -12.55
CA GLN A 280 -0.51 53.41 -12.76
C GLN A 280 -1.40 54.66 -12.86
N ARG A 281 -1.25 55.59 -11.92
CA ARG A 281 -1.94 56.88 -11.97
C ARG A 281 -0.96 57.99 -12.33
N SER A 282 -1.12 58.59 -13.49
CA SER A 282 -0.42 59.83 -13.84
C SER A 282 -1.06 61.01 -13.10
N PRO A 283 -0.29 61.87 -12.42
CA PRO A 283 -0.84 63.07 -11.82
C PRO A 283 -1.45 63.94 -12.93
N ARG A 284 -2.71 64.36 -12.74
CA ARG A 284 -3.36 65.34 -13.61
C ARG A 284 -2.52 66.61 -13.55
N ARG A 285 -1.96 67.02 -14.70
CA ARG A 285 -1.38 68.34 -14.87
C ARG A 285 -2.50 69.35 -14.65
N HIS A 286 -2.49 70.04 -13.50
CA HIS A 286 -3.21 71.29 -13.39
C HIS A 286 -2.45 72.31 -14.24
N ALA A 287 -3.17 72.88 -15.21
CA ALA A 287 -2.72 74.00 -16.02
C ALA A 287 -2.51 75.25 -15.16
#